data_AF-A0A2R3QVP9-F1
#
_entry.id   AF-A0A2R3QVP9-F1
#
_cell.length_a   1.000
_cell.length_b   1.000
_cell.length_c   1.000
_cell.angle_alpha   90.00
_cell.angle_beta   90.00
_cell.angle_gamma   90.00
#
_symmetry.space_group_name_H-M   'P 1'
#
loop_
_entity.id
_entity.type
_entity.pdbx_description
1 polymer ?
#
loop_
_entity_poly.entity_id
_entity_poly.type
_entity_poly.pdbx_seq_one_letter_code
_entity_poly.pdbx_strand_id
1 'polypeptide(L)' 'MNAVQPLPHDYRSQMQAQALSYLQQHQAEHLGDDAQLIERTTSHLVHQLDVPLFMAPRLVALAISELPPPAFHP' A
#
# COMPACT_ATOMS: atom_id res chain seq x y z
N MET A 1 18.43 13.61 19.54
CA MET A 1 17.20 13.22 18.81
C MET A 1 17.21 11.69 18.76
N ASN A 2 16.51 11.00 19.66
CA ASN A 2 16.36 9.55 19.56
C ASN A 2 15.29 9.31 18.50
N ALA A 3 15.69 8.94 17.28
CA ALA A 3 14.74 8.47 16.29
C ALA A 3 14.06 7.24 16.89
N VAL A 4 12.76 7.35 17.16
CA VAL A 4 11.92 6.19 17.49
C VAL A 4 12.08 5.20 16.34
N GLN A 5 12.88 4.17 16.54
CA GLN A 5 12.98 3.09 15.58
C GLN A 5 11.60 2.46 15.55
N PRO A 6 10.86 2.54 14.43
CA PRO A 6 9.54 1.96 14.36
C PRO A 6 9.70 0.47 14.68
N LEU A 7 8.99 0.02 15.72
CA LEU A 7 8.95 -1.38 16.08
C LEU A 7 8.55 -2.19 14.83
N PRO A 8 8.98 -3.45 14.66
CA PRO A 8 8.70 -4.22 13.45
C PRO A 8 7.21 -4.30 13.10
N HIS A 9 6.35 -4.22 14.12
CA HIS A 9 4.90 -4.13 13.96
C HIS A 9 4.48 -2.77 13.38
N ASP A 10 4.96 -1.67 13.97
CA ASP A 10 4.72 -0.30 13.52
C ASP A 10 5.25 -0.04 12.11
N TYR A 11 6.43 -0.56 11.79
CA TYR A 11 7.02 -0.43 10.46
C TYR A 11 6.10 -1.04 9.39
N ARG A 12 5.65 -2.29 9.60
CA ARG A 12 4.76 -2.97 8.65
C ARG A 12 3.42 -2.27 8.53
N SER A 13 2.84 -1.85 9.65
CA SER A 13 1.57 -1.11 9.67
C SER A 13 1.69 0.23 8.95
N GLN A 14 2.79 0.96 9.12
CA GLN A 14 3.04 2.22 8.40
C GLN A 14 3.23 1.99 6.90
N MET A 15 4.01 0.98 6.49
CA MET A 15 4.21 0.67 5.07
C MET A 15 2.92 0.18 4.41
N GLN A 16 2.10 -0.59 5.13
CA GLN A 16 0.78 -0.99 4.68
C GLN A 16 -0.15 0.21 4.53
N ALA A 17 -0.18 1.14 5.49
CA ALA A 17 -1.01 2.34 5.44
C ALA A 17 -0.62 3.27 4.28
N GLN A 18 0.68 3.39 4.01
CA GLN A 18 1.20 4.11 2.83
C GLN A 18 0.75 3.45 1.52
N ALA A 19 0.87 2.12 1.42
CA ALA A 19 0.36 1.36 0.27
C ALA A 19 -1.14 1.58 0.08
N LEU A 20 -1.92 1.49 1.16
CA LEU A 20 -3.36 1.70 1.16
C LEU A 20 -3.72 3.11 0.66
N SER A 21 -3.06 4.13 1.18
CA SER A 21 -3.30 5.52 0.78
C SER A 21 -2.98 5.77 -0.70
N TYR A 22 -1.93 5.12 -1.22
CA TYR A 22 -1.57 5.17 -2.64
C TYR A 22 -2.63 4.46 -3.50
N LEU A 23 -3.07 3.27 -3.08
CA LEU A 23 -4.12 2.50 -3.75
C LEU A 23 -5.45 3.26 -3.78
N GLN A 24 -5.86 3.91 -2.68
CA GLN A 24 -7.10 4.69 -2.61
C GLN A 24 -7.09 5.88 -3.57
N GLN A 25 -5.99 6.64 -3.61
CA GLN A 25 -5.85 7.79 -4.50
C GLN A 25 -5.90 7.34 -5.97
N HIS A 26 -5.19 6.26 -6.31
CA HIS A 26 -5.16 5.77 -7.68
C HIS A 26 -6.40 5.01 -8.12
N GLN A 27 -7.11 4.32 -7.21
CA GLN A 27 -8.40 3.70 -7.50
C GLN A 27 -9.45 4.76 -7.89
N ALA A 28 -9.41 5.93 -7.24
CA ALA A 28 -10.28 7.05 -7.58
C ALA A 28 -9.96 7.64 -8.97
N GLU A 29 -8.70 7.56 -9.42
CA GLU A 29 -8.24 8.08 -10.72
C GLU A 29 -8.37 7.06 -11.86
N HIS A 30 -8.21 5.76 -11.59
CA HIS A 30 -8.15 4.69 -12.58
C HIS A 30 -9.10 3.54 -12.22
N LEU A 31 -10.33 3.60 -12.76
CA LEU A 31 -11.41 2.66 -12.49
C LEU A 31 -11.30 1.29 -13.18
N GLY A 32 -10.14 0.89 -13.71
CA GLY A 32 -10.10 -0.22 -14.67
C GLY A 32 -8.85 -1.10 -14.75
N ASP A 33 -7.79 -0.85 -13.97
CA ASP A 33 -6.57 -1.65 -14.09
C ASP A 33 -5.94 -1.96 -12.73
N ASP A 34 -6.63 -2.83 -11.97
CA ASP A 34 -6.18 -3.29 -10.65
C ASP A 34 -4.81 -3.99 -10.71
N ALA A 35 -4.50 -4.68 -11.82
CA ALA A 35 -3.23 -5.35 -12.02
C ALA A 35 -2.06 -4.36 -12.12
N GLN A 36 -2.19 -3.34 -12.98
CA GLN A 36 -1.21 -2.26 -13.06
C GLN A 36 -1.08 -1.50 -11.74
N LEU A 37 -2.20 -1.30 -11.03
CA LEU A 37 -2.20 -0.64 -9.73
C LEU A 37 -1.40 -1.44 -8.69
N ILE A 38 -1.58 -2.77 -8.63
CA ILE A 38 -0.80 -3.66 -7.77
C ILE A 38 0.69 -3.59 -8.09
N GLU A 39 1.06 -3.68 -9.38
CA GLU A 39 2.47 -3.65 -9.81
C GLU A 39 3.12 -2.30 -9.48
N ARG A 40 2.43 -1.19 -9.76
CA ARG A 40 2.91 0.16 -9.45
C ARG A 40 3.07 0.38 -7.96
N THR A 41 2.10 -0.06 -7.15
CA THR A 41 2.17 0.07 -5.69
C THR A 41 3.31 -0.79 -5.13
N THR A 42 3.48 -2.01 -5.63
CA THR A 42 4.58 -2.90 -5.22
C THR A 42 5.94 -2.29 -5.56
N SER A 43 6.09 -1.76 -6.79
CA SER A 43 7.31 -1.06 -7.20
C SER A 43 7.54 0.19 -6.35
N HIS A 44 6.51 0.99 -6.07
CA HIS A 44 6.62 2.16 -5.20
C HIS A 44 7.13 1.78 -3.79
N LEU A 45 6.56 0.74 -3.16
CA LEU A 45 7.01 0.26 -1.85
C LEU A 45 8.50 -0.14 -1.87
N VAL A 46 8.94 -0.82 -2.92
CA VAL A 46 10.34 -1.29 -3.03
C VAL A 46 11.30 -0.14 -3.30
N HIS A 47 10.95 0.74 -4.24
CA HIS A 47 11.85 1.79 -4.73
C HIS A 47 11.82 3.08 -3.89
N GLN A 48 10.71 3.39 -3.22
CA GLN A 48 10.55 4.63 -2.44
C GLN A 48 10.65 4.38 -0.94
N LEU A 49 10.19 3.21 -0.47
CA LEU A 49 10.14 2.88 0.95
C LEU A 49 11.17 1.79 1.33
N ASP A 50 12.03 1.39 0.39
CA ASP A 50 13.07 0.35 0.55
C ASP A 50 12.50 -0.96 1.13
N VAL A 51 11.23 -1.26 0.82
CA VAL A 51 10.58 -2.47 1.31
C VAL A 51 11.17 -3.67 0.59
N PRO A 52 11.50 -4.76 1.32
CA PRO A 52 12.00 -5.96 0.69
C PRO A 52 11.02 -6.53 -0.35
N LEU A 53 11.53 -6.95 -1.51
CA LEU A 53 10.73 -7.49 -2.63
C LEU A 53 9.81 -8.66 -2.22
N PHE A 54 10.20 -9.46 -1.23
CA PHE A 54 9.36 -10.55 -0.71
C PHE A 54 8.20 -10.06 0.18
N MET A 55 8.32 -8.86 0.76
CA MET A 55 7.36 -8.26 1.67
C MET A 55 6.41 -7.31 0.95
N ALA A 56 6.89 -6.56 -0.05
CA ALA A 56 6.10 -5.62 -0.83
C ALA A 56 4.77 -6.19 -1.37
N PRO A 57 4.74 -7.32 -2.11
CA PRO A 57 3.48 -7.86 -2.63
C PRO A 57 2.53 -8.30 -1.50
N ARG A 58 3.06 -8.74 -0.35
CA ARG A 58 2.26 -9.10 0.81
C ARG A 58 1.61 -7.87 1.45
N LEU A 59 2.33 -6.76 1.55
CA LEU A 59 1.78 -5.50 2.06
C LEU A 59 0.70 -4.95 1.14
N VAL A 60 0.92 -5.00 -0.18
CA VAL A 60 -0.06 -4.58 -1.19
C VAL A 60 -1.31 -5.46 -1.14
N ALA A 61 -1.18 -6.79 -1.08
CA ALA A 61 -2.32 -7.69 -0.97
C ALA A 61 -3.15 -7.43 0.31
N LEU A 62 -2.49 -7.16 1.43
CA LEU A 62 -3.18 -6.78 2.66
C LEU A 62 -3.85 -5.42 2.53
N ALA A 63 -3.18 -4.42 1.95
CA ALA A 63 -3.77 -3.10 1.72
C ALA A 63 -5.00 -3.16 0.80
N ILE A 64 -5.00 -4.01 -0.23
CA ILE A 64 -6.17 -4.24 -1.09
C ILE A 64 -7.29 -4.96 -0.32
N SER A 65 -6.95 -5.85 0.60
CA SER A 65 -7.97 -6.49 1.45
C SER A 65 -8.61 -5.51 2.44
N GLU A 66 -7.86 -4.49 2.87
CA GLU A 66 -8.31 -3.41 3.77
C GLU A 66 -8.96 -2.23 3.03
N LEU A 67 -8.80 -2.15 1.70
CA LEU A 67 -9.44 -1.14 0.87
C LEU A 67 -10.97 -1.28 1.02
N PRO A 68 -11.68 -0.25 1.51
CA PRO A 68 -13.13 -0.30 1.53
C PRO A 68 -13.62 -0.47 0.08
N PRO A 69 -14.65 -1.31 -0.16
CA PRO A 69 -15.27 -1.36 -1.48
C PRO A 69 -15.70 0.08 -1.87
N PRO A 70 -15.57 0.47 -3.15
CA PRO A 70 -15.97 1.80 -3.58
C PRO A 70 -17.40 2.01 -3.10
N ALA A 71 -17.61 3.01 -2.24
CA ALA A 71 -18.89 3.27 -1.64
C ALA A 71 -19.89 3.54 -2.77
N PHE A 72 -20.71 2.54 -3.08
CA PHE A 72 -21.84 2.67 -3.98
C PHE A 72 -22.82 3.61 -3.28
N HIS A 73 -22.68 4.91 -3.52
CA HIS A 73 -23.69 5.89 -3.12
C HIS A 73 -24.94 5.60 -3.97
N PRO A 74 -26.09 5.21 -3.37
CA PRO A 74 -27.34 5.00 -4.08
C PRO A 74 -27.91 6.31 -4.66
#